data_AF-A0A949AD84-F1
#
_entry.id   AF-A0A949AD84-F1
#
_cell.length_a   1.000
_cell.length_b   1.000
_cell.length_c   1.000
_cell.angle_alpha   90.00
_cell.angle_beta   90.00
_cell.angle_gamma   90.00
#
_symmetry.space_group_name_H-M   'P 1'
#
loop_
_entity.id
_entity.type
_entity.pdbx_description
1 polymer ?
#
loop_
_entity_poly.entity_id
_entity_poly.type
_entity_poly.pdbx_seq_one_letter_code
_entity_poly.pdbx_strand_id
1 'polypeptide(L)'
;MDKLTEVFSQAHYFVEKIYDGLKGGDKITIGKIGIQMIKKEILGKFASKLKERGIELETYDSIKYIYDLLGYPIDGLNTYLNRLENNKKTNIDVQTAYIFWFFIREHIKELEQIVKDIDVEYAS
;
A
#
# COMPACT_ATOMS: atom_id res chain seq x y z
N MET A 1 2.94 -12.21 -21.71
CA MET A 1 3.59 -11.44 -20.63
C MET A 1 2.47 -11.00 -19.70
N ASP A 2 2.54 -11.35 -18.41
CA ASP A 2 1.46 -11.03 -17.46
C ASP A 2 1.39 -9.52 -17.22
N LYS A 3 0.18 -8.96 -17.11
CA LYS A 3 -0.01 -7.52 -16.95
C LYS A 3 0.48 -7.05 -15.57
N LEU A 4 1.13 -5.89 -15.49
CA LEU A 4 1.56 -5.32 -14.20
C LEU A 4 0.33 -4.93 -13.38
N THR A 5 -0.73 -4.48 -14.04
CA THR A 5 -2.03 -4.10 -13.44
C THR A 5 -2.67 -5.21 -12.59
N GLU A 6 -2.42 -6.49 -12.88
CA GLU A 6 -2.95 -7.61 -12.10
C GLU A 6 -2.53 -7.59 -10.63
N VAL A 7 -1.35 -7.01 -10.34
CA VAL A 7 -0.83 -6.86 -8.97
C VAL A 7 -1.79 -6.05 -8.09
N PHE A 8 -2.49 -5.08 -8.69
CA PHE A 8 -3.35 -4.14 -7.96
C PHE A 8 -4.80 -4.62 -7.79
N SER A 9 -5.16 -5.78 -8.35
CA SER A 9 -6.53 -6.32 -8.34
C SER A 9 -7.18 -6.43 -6.96
N GLN A 10 -6.40 -6.64 -5.90
CA GLN A 10 -6.87 -6.73 -4.52
C GLN A 10 -6.48 -5.52 -3.65
N ALA A 11 -5.80 -4.52 -4.22
CA ALA A 11 -5.25 -3.41 -3.44
C ALA A 11 -6.35 -2.63 -2.71
N HIS A 12 -7.48 -2.36 -3.39
CA HIS A 12 -8.62 -1.66 -2.79
C HIS A 12 -9.21 -2.41 -1.59
N TYR A 13 -9.37 -3.73 -1.71
CA TYR A 13 -9.87 -4.58 -0.64
C TYR A 13 -8.95 -4.53 0.59
N PHE A 14 -7.63 -4.61 0.40
CA PHE A 14 -6.69 -4.51 1.52
C PHE A 14 -6.71 -3.13 2.18
N VAL A 15 -6.80 -2.06 1.41
CA VAL A 15 -6.95 -0.69 1.94
C VAL A 15 -8.26 -0.53 2.72
N GLU A 16 -9.35 -1.16 2.30
CA GLU A 16 -10.60 -1.19 3.04
C GLU A 16 -10.46 -1.93 4.38
N LYS A 17 -9.74 -3.06 4.41
CA LYS A 17 -9.49 -3.78 5.67
C LYS A 17 -8.66 -2.99 6.66
N ILE A 18 -7.72 -2.19 6.17
CA ILE A 18 -7.00 -1.22 7.01
C ILE A 18 -7.98 -0.22 7.63
N TYR A 19 -8.87 0.38 6.83
CA TYR A 19 -9.89 1.32 7.32
C TYR A 19 -10.77 0.71 8.41
N ASP A 20 -11.22 -0.53 8.22
CA ASP A 20 -12.00 -1.25 9.23
C ASP A 20 -11.21 -1.43 10.53
N GLY A 21 -9.92 -1.74 10.44
CA GLY A 21 -9.05 -1.84 11.61
C GLY A 21 -8.89 -0.53 12.38
N LEU A 22 -8.95 0.63 11.71
CA LEU A 22 -8.85 1.94 12.36
C LEU A 22 -10.02 2.22 13.31
N LYS A 23 -11.18 1.58 13.08
CA LYS A 23 -12.37 1.68 13.95
C LYS A 23 -12.16 0.96 15.29
N GLY A 24 -11.11 0.14 15.42
CA GLY A 24 -10.77 -0.60 16.64
C GLY A 24 -11.62 -1.86 16.87
N GLY A 25 -11.64 -2.33 18.12
CA GLY A 25 -12.41 -3.51 18.52
C GLY A 25 -11.91 -4.81 17.88
N ASP A 26 -12.85 -5.66 17.45
CA ASP A 26 -12.59 -6.96 16.84
C ASP A 26 -11.93 -6.88 15.45
N LYS A 27 -11.85 -5.67 14.86
CA LYS A 27 -11.29 -5.45 13.52
C LYS A 27 -9.81 -5.11 13.49
N ILE A 28 -9.15 -4.92 14.63
CA ILE A 28 -7.72 -4.55 14.66
C ILE A 28 -6.86 -5.57 13.92
N THR A 29 -7.13 -6.86 14.13
CA THR A 29 -6.42 -7.96 13.47
C THR A 29 -6.57 -7.91 11.95
N ILE A 30 -7.78 -7.65 11.43
CA ILE A 30 -7.99 -7.57 9.97
C ILE A 30 -7.28 -6.35 9.37
N GLY A 31 -7.20 -5.25 10.12
CA GLY A 31 -6.41 -4.08 9.72
C GLY A 31 -4.92 -4.39 9.60
N LYS A 32 -4.34 -5.09 10.58
CA LYS A 32 -2.93 -5.51 10.54
C LYS A 32 -2.65 -6.46 9.38
N ILE A 33 -3.58 -7.38 9.09
CA ILE A 33 -3.50 -8.24 7.91
C ILE A 33 -3.53 -7.39 6.63
N GLY A 34 -4.44 -6.42 6.53
CA GLY A 34 -4.50 -5.49 5.39
C GLY A 34 -3.17 -4.78 5.12
N ILE A 35 -2.52 -4.27 6.17
CA ILE A 35 -1.17 -3.66 6.08
C ILE A 35 -0.15 -4.65 5.52
N GLN A 36 -0.12 -5.88 6.04
CA GLN A 36 0.82 -6.91 5.57
C GLN A 36 0.58 -7.26 4.10
N MET A 37 -0.68 -7.35 3.68
CA MET A 37 -1.04 -7.65 2.30
C MET A 37 -0.65 -6.49 1.36
N ILE A 38 -0.81 -5.22 1.75
CA ILE A 38 -0.29 -4.09 0.97
C ILE A 38 1.23 -4.21 0.77
N LYS A 39 1.99 -4.46 1.85
CA LYS A 39 3.45 -4.59 1.73
C LYS A 39 3.87 -5.75 0.83
N LYS A 40 3.30 -6.93 1.05
CA LYS A 40 3.75 -8.17 0.39
C LYS A 40 3.13 -8.35 -0.98
N GLU A 41 1.81 -8.31 -1.06
CA GLU A 41 1.05 -8.70 -2.25
C GLU A 41 0.93 -7.55 -3.26
N ILE A 42 1.01 -6.29 -2.82
CA ILE A 42 0.98 -5.15 -3.74
C ILE A 42 2.40 -4.64 -4.00
N LEU A 43 3.06 -4.04 -3.01
CA LEU A 43 4.37 -3.40 -3.21
C LEU A 43 5.48 -4.41 -3.52
N GLY A 44 5.50 -5.55 -2.83
CA GLY A 44 6.49 -6.61 -3.05
C GLY A 44 6.35 -7.24 -4.44
N LYS A 45 5.13 -7.66 -4.82
CA LYS A 45 4.89 -8.22 -6.16
C LYS A 45 5.09 -7.22 -7.29
N PHE A 46 4.75 -5.94 -7.06
CA PHE A 46 4.95 -4.89 -8.04
C PHE A 46 6.44 -4.72 -8.36
N ALA A 47 7.29 -4.59 -7.34
CA ALA A 47 8.73 -4.51 -7.52
C ALA A 47 9.30 -5.76 -8.24
N SER A 48 8.83 -6.96 -7.86
CA SER A 48 9.24 -8.20 -8.54
C SER A 48 8.83 -8.24 -10.01
N LYS A 49 7.58 -7.89 -10.35
CA LYS A 49 7.10 -7.89 -11.75
C LYS A 49 7.81 -6.83 -12.60
N LEU A 50 8.17 -5.67 -12.04
CA LEU A 50 8.98 -4.67 -12.76
C LEU A 50 10.36 -5.26 -13.11
N LYS A 51 11.01 -5.88 -12.12
CA LYS A 51 12.32 -6.52 -12.31
C LYS A 51 12.28 -7.66 -13.34
N GLU A 52 11.23 -8.47 -13.36
CA GLU A 52 11.02 -9.52 -14.37
C GLU A 52 10.93 -8.96 -15.80
N ARG A 53 10.51 -7.70 -15.96
CA ARG A 53 10.50 -6.98 -17.24
C ARG A 53 11.81 -6.24 -17.54
N GLY A 54 12.82 -6.37 -16.67
CA GLY A 54 14.08 -5.63 -16.79
C GLY A 54 13.93 -4.13 -16.48
N ILE A 55 12.85 -3.75 -15.80
CA ILE A 55 12.57 -2.38 -15.37
C ILE A 55 12.96 -2.30 -13.89
N GLU A 56 13.92 -1.44 -13.56
CA GLU A 56 14.24 -1.15 -12.16
C GLU A 56 13.20 -0.15 -11.61
N LEU A 57 12.97 -0.13 -10.30
CA LEU A 57 12.05 0.86 -9.69
C LEU A 57 12.49 2.31 -10.02
N GLU A 58 13.79 2.50 -10.13
CA GLU A 58 14.54 3.70 -10.50
C GLU A 58 14.31 4.13 -11.95
N THR A 59 13.80 3.25 -12.82
CA THR A 59 13.57 3.59 -14.22
C THR A 59 12.50 4.67 -14.37
N TYR A 60 11.53 4.72 -13.45
CA TYR A 60 10.47 5.73 -13.41
C TYR A 60 10.53 6.50 -12.09
N ASP A 61 10.97 7.76 -12.15
CA ASP A 61 11.10 8.63 -10.97
C ASP A 61 9.81 8.72 -10.16
N SER A 62 8.65 8.77 -10.83
CA SER A 62 7.34 8.81 -10.18
C SER A 62 7.05 7.53 -9.39
N ILE A 63 7.35 6.34 -9.95
CA ILE A 63 7.16 5.06 -9.27
C ILE A 63 8.03 5.00 -8.02
N LYS A 64 9.32 5.31 -8.16
CA LYS A 64 10.25 5.28 -7.02
C LYS A 64 9.82 6.22 -5.91
N TYR A 65 9.50 7.46 -6.26
CA TYR A 65 9.07 8.48 -5.31
C TYR A 65 7.84 8.03 -4.51
N ILE A 66 6.82 7.52 -5.18
CA ILE A 66 5.60 7.03 -4.52
C ILE A 66 5.90 5.80 -3.65
N TYR A 67 6.70 4.86 -4.16
CA TYR A 67 7.08 3.65 -3.45
C TYR A 67 7.79 3.96 -2.12
N ASP A 68 8.75 4.87 -2.15
CA ASP A 68 9.51 5.30 -0.97
C ASP A 68 8.61 6.05 0.02
N LEU A 69 7.73 6.93 -0.47
CA LEU A 69 6.79 7.68 0.37
C LEU A 69 5.79 6.81 1.11
N LEU A 70 5.38 5.67 0.53
CA LEU A 70 4.41 4.76 1.13
C LEU A 70 4.94 4.07 2.40
N GLY A 71 6.25 3.92 2.56
CA GLY A 71 6.83 3.21 3.70
C GLY A 71 6.43 3.81 5.05
N TYR A 72 6.57 5.13 5.19
CA TYR A 72 6.29 5.85 6.43
C TYR A 72 4.83 5.73 6.92
N PRO A 73 3.80 6.07 6.13
CA PRO A 73 2.41 5.96 6.57
C PRO A 73 2.01 4.50 6.85
N ILE A 74 2.56 3.51 6.13
CA ILE A 74 2.27 2.09 6.38
C ILE A 74 2.80 1.66 7.76
N ASP A 75 4.02 2.05 8.10
CA ASP A 75 4.60 1.76 9.42
C ASP A 75 3.88 2.53 10.54
N GLY A 76 3.46 3.76 10.23
CA GLY A 76 2.63 4.56 11.13
C GLY A 76 1.28 3.91 11.45
N LEU A 77 0.60 3.36 10.45
CA LEU A 77 -0.65 2.62 10.67
C LEU A 77 -0.45 1.36 11.49
N ASN A 78 0.61 0.60 11.22
CA ASN A 78 0.94 -0.59 12.02
C ASN A 78 1.18 -0.21 13.49
N THR A 79 1.86 0.91 13.72
CA THR A 79 2.12 1.45 15.05
C THR A 79 0.83 1.85 15.76
N TYR A 80 -0.09 2.53 15.07
CA TYR A 80 -1.40 2.89 15.60
C TYR A 80 -2.25 1.67 15.95
N LEU A 81 -2.32 0.66 15.07
CA LEU A 81 -3.08 -0.57 15.35
C LEU A 81 -2.50 -1.35 16.53
N ASN A 82 -1.17 -1.42 16.66
CA ASN A 82 -0.54 -2.02 17.83
C ASN A 82 -0.81 -1.25 19.13
N ARG A 83 -0.99 0.08 19.05
CA ARG A 83 -1.48 0.89 20.18
C ARG A 83 -2.90 0.51 20.56
N LEU A 84 -3.81 0.36 19.60
CA LEU A 84 -5.20 -0.02 19.88
C LEU A 84 -5.30 -1.41 20.53
N GLU A 85 -4.45 -2.35 20.09
CA GLU A 85 -4.42 -3.73 20.59
C GLU A 85 -3.82 -3.84 22.01
N ASN A 86 -2.72 -3.10 22.27
CA ASN A 86 -1.89 -3.31 23.46
C ASN A 86 -1.84 -2.11 24.42
N ASN A 87 -2.66 -1.08 24.19
CA ASN A 87 -2.65 0.19 24.93
C ASN A 87 -1.25 0.86 25.01
N LYS A 88 -0.41 0.66 23.98
CA LYS A 88 0.92 1.29 23.91
C LYS A 88 0.82 2.78 23.61
N LYS A 89 1.66 3.60 24.26
CA LYS A 89 1.80 5.02 23.92
C LYS A 89 2.50 5.18 22.57
N THR A 90 1.93 5.98 21.69
CA THR A 90 2.52 6.47 20.43
C THR A 90 2.03 7.90 20.19
N ASN A 91 2.82 8.66 19.43
CA ASN A 91 2.46 9.98 18.93
C ASN A 91 1.44 9.96 17.78
N ILE A 92 1.09 8.78 17.26
CA ILE A 92 0.09 8.65 16.20
C ILE A 92 -1.29 8.56 16.83
N ASP A 93 -2.08 9.61 16.64
CA ASP A 93 -3.48 9.68 17.01
C ASP A 93 -4.40 9.18 15.90
N VAL A 94 -5.71 9.17 16.19
CA VAL A 94 -6.72 8.66 15.26
C VAL A 94 -6.78 9.51 13.98
N GLN A 95 -6.63 10.83 14.09
CA GLN A 95 -6.63 11.74 12.95
C GLN A 95 -5.43 11.47 12.03
N THR A 96 -4.24 11.33 12.60
CA THR A 96 -3.01 10.99 11.88
C THR A 96 -3.13 9.63 11.20
N ALA A 97 -3.74 8.64 11.87
CA ALA A 97 -3.98 7.34 11.27
C ALA A 97 -4.93 7.42 10.06
N TYR A 98 -6.01 8.20 10.14
CA TYR A 98 -6.89 8.42 8.98
C TYR A 98 -6.19 9.14 7.83
N ILE A 99 -5.32 10.11 8.13
CA ILE A 99 -4.48 10.78 7.11
C ILE A 99 -3.56 9.77 6.43
N PHE A 100 -2.88 8.91 7.19
CA PHE A 100 -2.00 7.87 6.62
C PHE A 100 -2.78 6.87 5.77
N TRP A 101 -3.96 6.43 6.22
CA TRP A 101 -4.81 5.55 5.42
C TRP A 101 -5.24 6.21 4.11
N PHE A 102 -5.70 7.46 4.16
CA PHE A 102 -6.08 8.20 2.96
C PHE A 102 -4.88 8.35 2.01
N PHE A 103 -3.71 8.71 2.55
CA PHE A 103 -2.48 8.85 1.78
C PHE A 103 -2.11 7.56 1.05
N ILE A 104 -2.12 6.43 1.75
CA ILE A 104 -1.85 5.11 1.16
C ILE A 104 -2.87 4.80 0.06
N ARG A 105 -4.16 5.03 0.31
CA ARG A 105 -5.23 4.77 -0.65
C ARG A 105 -5.02 5.52 -1.96
N GLU A 106 -4.71 6.81 -1.89
CA GLU A 106 -4.54 7.63 -3.10
C GLU A 106 -3.26 7.27 -3.86
N HIS A 107 -2.15 7.06 -3.18
CA HIS A 107 -0.88 6.70 -3.84
C HIS A 107 -0.88 5.29 -4.43
N ILE A 108 -1.65 4.35 -3.85
CA ILE A 108 -1.86 3.03 -4.46
C ILE A 108 -2.66 3.14 -5.77
N LYS A 109 -3.67 4.02 -5.84
CA LYS A 109 -4.40 4.29 -7.10
C LYS A 109 -3.50 4.96 -8.13
N GLU A 110 -2.65 5.87 -7.70
CA GLU A 110 -1.69 6.55 -8.58
C GLU A 110 -0.70 5.55 -9.19
N LEU A 111 -0.13 4.65 -8.38
CA LEU A 111 0.70 3.55 -8.89
C LEU A 111 -0.05 2.66 -9.87
N GLU A 112 -1.29 2.28 -9.55
CA GLU A 112 -2.13 1.49 -10.47
C GLU A 112 -2.33 2.21 -11.81
N GLN A 113 -2.51 3.53 -11.80
CA GLN A 113 -2.69 4.32 -13.01
C GLN A 113 -1.41 4.38 -13.85
N ILE A 114 -0.26 4.69 -13.24
CA ILE A 114 1.03 4.70 -13.94
C ILE A 114 1.29 3.34 -14.60
N VAL A 115 0.96 2.27 -13.88
CA VAL A 115 1.13 0.90 -14.35
C VAL A 115 0.20 0.56 -15.52
N LYS A 116 -1.03 1.08 -15.54
CA LYS A 116 -1.93 0.95 -16.70
C LYS A 116 -1.29 1.58 -17.95
N ASP A 117 -0.70 2.75 -17.80
CA ASP A 117 -0.08 3.47 -18.91
C ASP A 117 1.13 2.67 -19.47
N ILE A 118 1.97 2.11 -18.59
CA ILE A 118 3.07 1.21 -18.98
C ILE A 118 2.55 -0.04 -19.69
N ASP A 119 1.51 -0.71 -19.15
CA ASP A 119 0.94 -1.90 -19.80
C ASP A 119 0.37 -1.59 -21.20
N VAL A 120 -0.11 -0.36 -21.46
CA VAL A 120 -0.58 0.10 -22.78
C VAL A 120 0.59 0.35 -23.74
N GLU A 121 1.65 1.02 -23.27
CA GLU A 121 2.86 1.28 -24.07
C GLU A 121 3.52 -0.01 -24.54
N TYR A 122 3.62 -1.02 -23.67
CA TYR A 122 4.25 -2.32 -23.98
C TYR A 122 3.33 -3.30 -24.75
N ALA A 123 2.04 -3.00 -24.88
CA ALA A 123 1.10 -3.78 -25.69
C ALA A 123 1.07 -3.33 -27.16
N SER A 124 1.74 -2.23 -27.50
CA SER A 124 1.89 -1.67 -28.85
C SER A 124 3.18 -2.15 -29.52
#